data_AF-A0A256ZSG7-F1
#
_entry.id   AF-A0A256ZSG7-F1
#
_cell.length_a   1.000
_cell.length_b   1.000
_cell.length_c   1.000
_cell.angle_alpha   90.00
_cell.angle_beta   90.00
_cell.angle_gamma   90.00
#
_symmetry.space_group_name_H-M   'P 1'
#
loop_
_entity.id
_entity.type
_entity.pdbx_description
1 polymer ?
#
loop_
_entity_poly.entity_id
_entity_poly.type
_entity_poly.pdbx_seq_one_letter_code
_entity_poly.pdbx_strand_id
1 'polypeptide(L)'
;DLEELTVTSKDLEEIEGRVKFRNIRKLVIDNSVTWELFDKKIASIVFVDKVVLPKHIPKLKALSKMKLVKKIEQLREEEEKG
;
A
#
# COMPACT_ATOMS: atom_id res chain seq x y z
N ASP A 1 10.35 -14.07 4.77
CA ASP A 1 10.06 -12.62 4.66
C ASP A 1 9.86 -12.28 3.20
N LEU A 2 8.98 -11.34 2.90
CA LEU A 2 8.70 -10.93 1.53
C LEU A 2 9.43 -9.60 1.27
N GLU A 3 10.30 -9.57 0.26
CA GLU A 3 11.13 -8.38 0.00
C GLU A 3 10.32 -7.21 -0.55
N GLU A 4 9.56 -7.46 -1.61
CA GLU A 4 8.74 -6.45 -2.27
C GLU A 4 7.38 -7.03 -2.66
N LEU A 5 6.31 -6.27 -2.43
CA LEU A 5 4.97 -6.57 -2.92
C LEU A 5 4.38 -5.34 -3.59
N THR A 6 3.95 -5.51 -4.83
CA THR A 6 3.13 -4.51 -5.52
C THR A 6 1.68 -4.98 -5.51
N VAL A 7 0.78 -4.09 -5.10
CA VAL A 7 -0.65 -4.36 -4.97
C VAL A 7 -1.39 -3.44 -5.92
N THR A 8 -2.09 -4.03 -6.88
CA THR A 8 -2.94 -3.33 -7.83
C THR A 8 -4.41 -3.32 -7.39
N SER A 9 -5.24 -2.54 -8.06
CA SER A 9 -6.69 -2.59 -7.82
C SER A 9 -7.24 -4.01 -8.05
N LYS A 10 -6.75 -4.68 -9.10
CA LYS A 10 -7.17 -6.04 -9.46
C LYS A 10 -6.88 -7.03 -8.34
N ASP A 11 -5.68 -7.00 -7.76
CA ASP A 11 -5.32 -7.88 -6.62
C ASP A 11 -6.29 -7.68 -5.43
N LEU A 12 -6.65 -6.44 -5.14
CA LEU A 12 -7.58 -6.11 -4.06
C LEU A 12 -9.03 -6.49 -4.40
N GLU A 13 -9.42 -6.45 -5.67
CA GLU A 13 -10.75 -6.84 -6.14
C GLU A 13 -10.94 -8.35 -6.13
N GLU A 14 -9.91 -9.12 -6.49
CA GLU A 14 -9.95 -10.59 -6.54
C GLU A 14 -10.03 -11.25 -5.17
N ILE A 15 -9.66 -10.56 -4.09
CA ILE A 15 -9.79 -11.09 -2.73
C ILE A 15 -11.21 -10.92 -2.17
N GLU A 16 -11.74 -11.98 -1.57
CA GLU A 16 -12.95 -11.92 -0.76
C GLU A 16 -12.60 -11.43 0.65
N GLY A 17 -12.99 -10.19 0.99
CA GLY A 17 -12.78 -9.61 2.31
C GLY A 17 -11.63 -8.60 2.40
N ARG A 18 -10.94 -8.58 3.56
CA ARG A 18 -9.88 -7.61 3.85
C ARG A 18 -8.52 -8.27 4.08
N VAL A 19 -7.49 -7.75 3.43
CA VAL A 19 -6.11 -8.22 3.56
C VAL A 19 -5.37 -7.51 4.69
N LYS A 20 -4.52 -8.26 5.39
CA LYS A 20 -3.56 -7.74 6.37
C LYS A 20 -2.15 -7.97 5.84
N PHE A 21 -1.45 -6.88 5.57
CA PHE A 21 -0.06 -6.93 5.13
C PHE A 21 0.85 -7.02 6.36
N ARG A 22 1.71 -8.05 6.42
CA ARG A 22 2.64 -8.24 7.53
C ARG A 22 3.99 -8.78 7.09
N ASN A 23 5.08 -8.32 7.73
CA ASN A 23 6.45 -8.78 7.51
C ASN A 23 6.89 -8.62 6.04
N ILE A 24 6.70 -7.42 5.51
CA ILE A 24 7.06 -7.06 4.12
C ILE A 24 8.11 -5.95 4.19
N ARG A 25 9.21 -6.08 3.46
CA ARG A 25 10.23 -5.01 3.42
C ARG A 25 9.69 -3.78 2.69
N LYS A 26 9.17 -3.94 1.47
CA LYS A 26 8.60 -2.87 0.65
C LYS A 26 7.21 -3.22 0.15
N LEU A 27 6.21 -2.45 0.53
CA LEU A 27 4.83 -2.55 0.02
C LEU A 27 4.56 -1.37 -0.91
N VAL A 28 4.24 -1.64 -2.17
CA VAL A 28 3.90 -0.66 -3.19
C VAL A 28 2.42 -0.75 -3.49
N ILE A 29 1.70 0.34 -3.25
CA ILE A 29 0.31 0.49 -3.65
C ILE A 29 0.32 1.23 -4.98
N ASP A 30 -0.21 0.58 -6.00
CA ASP A 30 -0.23 1.11 -7.36
C ASP A 30 -1.19 2.31 -7.50
N ASN A 31 -0.99 3.14 -8.54
CA ASN A 31 -1.85 4.27 -8.86
C ASN A 31 -3.29 3.86 -9.23
N SER A 32 -3.52 2.61 -9.65
CA SER A 32 -4.87 2.06 -9.87
C SER A 32 -5.69 1.95 -8.57
N VAL A 33 -5.06 1.90 -7.40
CA VAL A 33 -5.76 1.70 -6.12
C VAL A 33 -6.33 3.03 -5.64
N THR A 34 -7.66 3.15 -5.57
CA THR A 34 -8.33 4.33 -5.01
C THR A 34 -8.33 4.33 -3.48
N TRP A 35 -8.55 5.50 -2.86
CA TRP A 35 -8.69 5.60 -1.40
C TRP A 35 -9.81 4.68 -0.86
N GLU A 36 -10.93 4.59 -1.56
CA GLU A 36 -12.06 3.74 -1.16
C GLU A 36 -11.69 2.26 -1.18
N LEU A 37 -10.98 1.81 -2.23
CA LEU A 37 -10.53 0.42 -2.33
C LEU A 37 -9.50 0.10 -1.25
N PHE A 38 -8.54 1.01 -1.03
CA PHE A 38 -7.56 0.91 0.04
C PHE A 38 -8.24 0.79 1.40
N ASP A 39 -9.18 1.68 1.73
CA ASP A 39 -9.86 1.68 3.03
C ASP A 39 -10.74 0.43 3.23
N LYS A 40 -11.46 0.03 2.17
CA LYS A 40 -12.40 -1.10 2.21
C LYS A 40 -11.68 -2.44 2.30
N LYS A 41 -10.62 -2.64 1.51
CA LYS A 41 -9.93 -3.93 1.34
C LYS A 41 -8.72 -4.09 2.25
N ILE A 42 -8.07 -3.02 2.68
CA ILE A 42 -6.89 -3.14 3.56
C ILE A 42 -7.34 -2.99 5.01
N ALA A 43 -7.19 -4.08 5.77
CA ALA A 43 -7.49 -4.08 7.20
C ALA A 43 -6.37 -3.40 8.00
N SER A 44 -5.11 -3.78 7.72
CA SER A 44 -3.95 -3.22 8.42
C SER A 44 -2.64 -3.53 7.69
N ILE A 45 -1.66 -2.64 7.83
CA ILE A 45 -0.29 -2.84 7.36
C ILE A 45 0.61 -2.83 8.60
N VAL A 46 1.28 -3.94 8.91
CA VAL A 46 2.04 -4.11 10.16
C VAL A 46 3.45 -4.65 9.89
N PHE A 47 4.48 -4.13 10.56
CA PHE A 47 5.87 -4.58 10.32
C PHE A 47 6.26 -4.45 8.85
N VAL A 48 6.21 -3.22 8.35
CA VAL A 48 6.64 -2.92 6.97
C VAL A 48 7.70 -1.83 6.97
N ASP A 49 8.86 -2.10 6.39
CA ASP A 49 9.96 -1.13 6.41
C ASP A 49 9.64 0.09 5.54
N LYS A 50 9.05 -0.14 4.36
CA LYS A 50 8.73 0.92 3.41
C LYS A 50 7.35 0.70 2.79
N VAL A 51 6.49 1.71 2.88
CA VAL A 51 5.20 1.74 2.15
C VAL A 51 5.26 2.85 1.11
N VAL A 52 4.98 2.52 -0.15
CA VAL A 52 4.85 3.47 -1.25
C VAL A 52 3.37 3.60 -1.58
N LEU A 53 2.84 4.81 -1.46
CA LEU A 53 1.44 5.13 -1.73
C LEU A 53 1.33 5.94 -3.03
N PRO A 54 0.22 5.84 -3.76
CA PRO A 54 -0.02 6.73 -4.87
C PRO A 54 -0.34 8.16 -4.40
N LYS A 55 -0.12 9.17 -5.24
CA LYS A 55 -0.22 10.59 -4.84
C LYS A 55 -1.62 11.00 -4.38
N HIS A 56 -2.66 10.40 -4.96
CA HIS A 56 -4.06 10.67 -4.60
C HIS A 56 -4.47 10.06 -3.26
N ILE A 57 -3.70 9.12 -2.70
CA ILE A 57 -3.97 8.58 -1.36
C ILE A 57 -3.33 9.49 -0.30
N PRO A 58 -4.14 10.08 0.60
CA PRO A 58 -3.61 10.94 1.66
C PRO A 58 -2.82 10.12 2.68
N LYS A 59 -1.53 10.44 2.86
CA LYS A 59 -0.63 9.72 3.78
C LYS A 59 -1.18 9.62 5.20
N LEU A 60 -1.77 10.70 5.72
CA LEU A 60 -2.33 10.72 7.08
C LEU A 60 -3.53 9.78 7.23
N LYS A 61 -4.39 9.69 6.21
CA LYS A 61 -5.50 8.75 6.23
C LYS A 61 -5.00 7.31 6.16
N ALA A 62 -4.03 7.04 5.28
CA ALA A 62 -3.42 5.71 5.16
C ALA A 62 -2.66 5.30 6.44
N LEU A 63 -2.01 6.26 7.11
CA LEU A 63 -1.28 6.05 8.36
C LEU A 63 -2.17 5.48 9.47
N SER A 64 -3.47 5.81 9.47
CA SER A 64 -4.42 5.25 10.46
C SER A 64 -4.50 3.72 10.46
N LYS A 65 -4.14 3.08 9.34
CA LYS A 65 -4.12 1.61 9.16
C LYS A 65 -2.73 1.00 9.27
N MET A 66 -1.71 1.83 9.44
CA MET A 66 -0.31 1.42 9.49
C MET A 66 0.16 1.30 10.94
N LYS A 67 0.86 0.22 11.26
CA LYS A 67 1.52 0.01 12.56
C LYS A 67 2.94 -0.46 12.34
N LEU A 68 3.90 0.13 13.04
CA LEU A 68 5.32 -0.25 12.92
C LEU A 68 5.81 -0.16 11.47
N VAL A 69 5.48 0.96 10.81
CA VAL A 69 5.99 1.28 9.48
C VAL A 69 7.17 2.24 9.62
N LYS A 70 8.34 1.89 9.07
CA LYS A 70 9.55 2.74 9.23
C LYS A 70 9.55 3.95 8.30
N LYS A 71 9.03 3.80 7.07
CA LYS A 71 9.03 4.87 6.06
C LYS A 71 7.78 4.82 5.17
N ILE A 72 7.22 5.99 4.89
CA ILE A 72 6.12 6.17 3.94
C ILE A 72 6.59 7.10 2.82
N GLU A 73 6.51 6.63 1.58
CA GLU A 73 6.79 7.41 0.39
C GLU A 73 5.53 7.53 -0.48
N GLN A 74 5.54 8.53 -1.35
CA GLN A 74 4.53 8.65 -2.41
C GLN A 74 5.20 8.37 -3.75
N LEU A 75 4.50 7.68 -4.65
CA LEU A 75 4.92 7.52 -6.05
C LEU A 75 5.26 8.91 -6.60
N ARG A 76 6.50 9.10 -7.04
CA ARG A 76 6.96 10.31 -7.73
C ARG A 76 6.84 10.03 -9.22
N GLU A 77 6.56 11.06 -10.03
CA GLU A 77 6.36 10.97 -11.49
C GLU A 77 7.62 10.50 -12.27
N GLU A 78 8.72 10.19 -11.60
CA GLU A 78 10.01 9.86 -12.24
C GLU A 78 10.13 8.37 -12.66
N GLU A 79 9.20 7.49 -12.28
CA GLU A 79 9.20 6.06 -12.72
C GLU A 79 8.17 5.77 -13.84
N GLU A 80 7.60 6.79 -14.48
CA GLU A 80 6.81 6.62 -15.73
C GLU A 80 7.69 6.60 -17.00
N LYS A 81 9.02 6.69 -16.85
CA LYS A 81 9.98 6.54 -17.95
C LYS A 81 11.20 5.72 -17.52
N GLY A 82 11.09 4.40 -17.66
CA GLY A 82 12.20 3.44 -17.65
C GLY A 82 11.92 2.34 -18.64
#